data_AF-A0A1S1TBN0-F1
#
_entry.id   AF-A0A1S1TBN0-F1
#
_cell.length_a   1.000
_cell.length_b   1.000
_cell.length_c   1.000
_cell.angle_alpha   90.00
_cell.angle_beta   90.00
_cell.angle_gamma   90.00
#
_symmetry.space_group_name_H-M   'P 1'
#
loop_
_entity.id
_entity.type
_entity.pdbx_description
1 polymer ?
#
loop_
_entity_poly.entity_id
_entity_poly.type
_entity_poly.pdbx_seq_one_letter_code
_entity_poly.pdbx_strand_id
1 'polypeptide(L)'
;MVAITRKSQVDAGVGVHSAALADLLKVLARHNPGLSRPALVATGKMMAVVSAAAARLSVEQQRRLAADETELAHIVEVAVAELAAKPSQALVEVSVEKPVEVSRGAGVGQLVDLEEGRQRLAQFATPTRLEDWAGPVAGPGDIEKMFGTKRSTLHEWHKRGAVIGLLKGERKHVFPVAQFVDGRPIEGMSQITKIIHNPRVAWQWLIQPKSSIGGTPLDNLKKGNLDEVLDAANRDFG
;
A
#
# COMPACT_ATOMS: atom_id res chain seq x y z
N MET A 1 -27.13 -14.27 19.94
CA MET A 1 -28.16 -13.75 19.02
C MET A 1 -27.58 -12.50 18.38
N VAL A 2 -27.16 -12.59 17.13
CA VAL A 2 -26.38 -11.55 16.43
C VAL A 2 -27.34 -10.67 15.65
N ALA A 3 -27.43 -9.39 16.01
CA ALA A 3 -28.21 -8.41 15.28
C ALA A 3 -27.29 -7.67 14.29
N ILE A 4 -27.50 -7.93 13.00
CA ILE A 4 -26.83 -7.27 11.88
C ILE A 4 -27.63 -6.02 11.55
N THR A 5 -27.07 -4.83 11.73
CA THR A 5 -27.66 -3.58 11.23
C THR A 5 -26.93 -3.12 9.97
N ARG A 6 -27.66 -3.16 8.85
CA ARG A 6 -27.23 -2.70 7.52
C ARG A 6 -26.84 -1.22 7.56
N LYS A 7 -25.59 -0.91 7.18
CA LYS A 7 -25.12 0.44 6.89
C LYS A 7 -25.68 0.84 5.52
N SER A 8 -26.67 1.74 5.50
CA SER A 8 -27.23 2.27 4.25
C SER A 8 -26.20 3.20 3.62
N GLN A 9 -25.67 2.76 2.47
CA GLN A 9 -24.77 3.50 1.60
C GLN A 9 -25.59 4.56 0.86
N VAL A 10 -25.35 5.85 1.17
CA VAL A 10 -25.76 6.96 0.31
C VAL A 10 -24.50 7.45 -0.38
N ASP A 11 -24.14 6.73 -1.44
CA ASP A 11 -23.13 7.16 -2.38
C ASP A 11 -23.89 7.79 -3.56
N ALA A 12 -24.04 9.11 -3.50
CA ALA A 12 -24.58 9.90 -4.60
C ALA A 12 -23.63 11.08 -4.82
N GLY A 13 -22.51 10.80 -5.48
CA GLY A 13 -21.66 11.83 -6.07
C GLY A 13 -22.53 12.70 -6.99
N VAL A 14 -22.76 13.95 -6.57
CA VAL A 14 -23.40 14.96 -7.41
C VAL A 14 -22.44 15.26 -8.56
N GLY A 15 -22.63 14.58 -9.69
CA GLY A 15 -21.85 14.78 -10.91
C GLY A 15 -22.14 16.16 -11.49
N VAL A 16 -21.29 17.15 -11.16
CA VAL A 16 -21.38 18.49 -11.76
C VAL A 16 -20.70 18.44 -13.13
N HIS A 17 -21.47 18.57 -14.22
CA HIS A 17 -20.94 18.69 -15.57
C HIS A 17 -20.00 19.91 -15.67
N SER A 18 -18.78 19.71 -16.16
CA SER A 18 -17.70 20.71 -16.16
C SER A 18 -18.04 22.02 -16.91
N ALA A 19 -18.86 21.94 -17.96
CA ALA A 19 -19.33 23.11 -18.71
C ALA A 19 -20.26 24.01 -17.88
N ALA A 20 -21.17 23.43 -17.09
CA ALA A 20 -22.08 24.17 -16.22
C ALA A 20 -21.32 24.88 -15.07
N LEU A 21 -20.23 24.27 -14.59
CA LEU A 21 -19.37 24.89 -13.58
C LEU A 21 -18.69 26.17 -14.11
N ALA A 22 -18.25 26.18 -15.38
CA ALA A 22 -17.58 27.33 -15.96
C ALA A 22 -18.51 28.55 -16.10
N ASP A 23 -19.77 28.34 -16.48
CA ASP A 23 -20.76 29.41 -16.58
C ASP A 23 -21.21 29.91 -15.20
N LEU A 24 -21.38 29.01 -14.23
CA LEU A 24 -21.64 29.39 -12.84
C LEU A 24 -20.49 30.22 -12.25
N LEU A 25 -19.24 29.86 -12.52
CA LEU A 25 -18.09 30.62 -12.03
C LEU A 25 -18.03 32.04 -12.61
N LYS A 26 -18.42 32.24 -13.87
CA LYS A 26 -18.50 33.58 -14.49
C LYS A 26 -19.58 34.43 -13.83
N VAL A 27 -20.75 33.86 -13.56
CA VAL A 27 -21.87 34.55 -12.89
C VAL A 27 -21.48 34.90 -11.45
N LEU A 28 -20.89 33.95 -10.71
CA LEU A 28 -20.45 34.17 -9.33
C LEU A 28 -19.35 35.24 -9.22
N ALA A 29 -18.39 35.24 -10.14
CA ALA A 29 -17.34 36.26 -10.18
C ALA A 29 -17.88 37.67 -10.45
N ARG A 30 -18.96 37.79 -11.24
CA ARG A 30 -19.61 39.08 -11.52
C ARG A 30 -20.33 39.66 -10.30
N HIS A 31 -20.96 38.81 -9.48
CA HIS A 31 -21.71 39.25 -8.30
C HIS A 31 -20.85 39.30 -7.03
N ASN A 32 -19.67 38.69 -7.01
CA ASN A 32 -18.77 38.66 -5.86
C ASN A 32 -17.30 38.96 -6.28
N PRO A 33 -16.99 40.19 -6.68
CA PRO A 33 -15.68 40.54 -7.27
C PRO A 33 -14.51 40.45 -6.27
N GLY A 34 -14.78 40.39 -4.96
CA GLY A 34 -13.76 40.28 -3.91
C GLY A 34 -13.26 38.85 -3.62
N LEU A 35 -13.81 37.82 -4.25
CA LEU A 35 -13.45 36.43 -3.96
C LEU A 35 -12.26 35.94 -4.80
N SER A 36 -11.35 35.21 -4.14
CA SER A 36 -10.24 34.54 -4.83
C SER A 36 -10.74 33.40 -5.73
N ARG A 37 -9.97 33.03 -6.76
CA ARG A 37 -10.32 31.94 -7.68
C ARG A 37 -10.62 30.61 -6.96
N PRO A 38 -9.87 30.19 -5.91
CA PRO A 38 -10.22 29.01 -5.12
C PRO A 38 -11.55 29.15 -4.37
N ALA A 39 -11.83 30.32 -3.79
CA ALA A 39 -13.08 30.60 -3.09
C ALA A 39 -14.29 30.56 -4.04
N LEU A 40 -14.12 31.06 -5.27
CA LEU A 40 -15.14 30.97 -6.33
C LEU A 40 -15.44 29.51 -6.70
N VAL A 41 -14.42 28.66 -6.84
CA VAL A 41 -14.60 27.22 -7.13
C VAL A 41 -15.32 26.51 -5.98
N ALA A 42 -14.95 26.80 -4.73
CA ALA A 42 -15.63 26.23 -3.56
C ALA A 42 -17.10 26.66 -3.49
N THR A 43 -17.37 27.95 -3.71
CA THR A 43 -18.73 28.51 -3.76
C THR A 43 -19.56 27.88 -4.88
N GLY A 44 -18.97 27.67 -6.07
CA GLY A 44 -19.63 27.00 -7.18
C GLY A 44 -20.04 25.56 -6.85
N LYS A 45 -19.20 24.81 -6.12
CA LYS A 45 -19.55 23.46 -5.66
C LYS A 45 -20.71 23.47 -4.65
N MET A 46 -20.71 24.41 -3.69
CA MET A 46 -21.81 24.56 -2.74
C MET A 46 -23.14 24.85 -3.45
N MET A 47 -23.13 25.80 -4.39
CA MET A 47 -24.32 26.14 -5.18
C MET A 47 -24.83 24.97 -6.03
N ALA A 48 -23.94 24.13 -6.55
CA ALA A 48 -24.35 22.93 -7.27
C ALA A 48 -25.10 21.92 -6.38
N VAL A 49 -24.67 21.75 -5.13
CA VAL A 49 -25.35 20.87 -4.15
C VAL A 49 -26.71 21.44 -3.77
N VAL A 50 -26.80 22.74 -3.48
CA VAL A 50 -28.07 23.42 -3.16
C VAL A 50 -29.04 23.32 -4.33
N SER A 51 -28.57 23.55 -5.56
CA SER A 51 -29.37 23.42 -6.78
C SER A 51 -29.88 21.99 -6.99
N ALA A 52 -29.03 20.98 -6.78
CA ALA A 52 -29.43 19.58 -6.87
C ALA A 52 -30.47 19.19 -5.80
N ALA A 53 -30.40 19.77 -4.61
CA ALA A 53 -31.41 19.58 -3.57
C ALA A 53 -32.73 20.26 -3.94
N ALA A 54 -32.69 21.50 -4.43
CA ALA A 54 -33.87 22.23 -4.89
C ALA A 54 -34.59 21.52 -6.05
N ALA A 55 -33.84 20.90 -6.97
CA ALA A 55 -34.39 20.14 -8.09
C ALA A 55 -35.20 18.89 -7.67
N ARG A 56 -35.06 18.42 -6.43
CA ARG A 56 -35.82 17.27 -5.88
C ARG A 56 -37.17 17.68 -5.28
N LEU A 57 -37.43 18.98 -5.14
CA LEU A 57 -38.68 19.51 -4.61
C LEU A 57 -39.75 19.60 -5.70
N SER A 58 -41.02 19.51 -5.32
CA SER A 58 -42.12 19.79 -6.23
C SER A 58 -42.20 21.29 -6.58
N VAL A 59 -42.79 21.62 -7.73
CA VAL A 59 -42.93 23.02 -8.20
C VAL A 59 -43.67 23.90 -7.18
N GLU A 60 -44.65 23.33 -6.47
CA GLU A 60 -45.39 24.02 -5.41
C GLU A 60 -44.50 24.32 -4.18
N GLN A 61 -43.63 23.38 -3.80
CA GLN A 61 -42.67 23.58 -2.71
C GLN A 61 -41.58 24.59 -3.08
N GLN A 62 -41.10 24.56 -4.33
CA GLN A 62 -40.14 25.54 -4.84
C GLN A 62 -40.72 26.97 -4.80
N ARG A 63 -41.99 27.14 -5.19
CA ARG A 63 -42.67 28.45 -5.14
C ARG A 63 -42.86 28.97 -3.71
N ARG A 64 -43.19 28.09 -2.77
CA ARG A 64 -43.31 28.47 -1.35
C ARG A 64 -41.97 28.89 -0.76
N LEU A 65 -40.89 28.17 -1.05
CA LEU A 65 -39.54 28.55 -0.61
C LEU A 65 -39.06 29.85 -1.27
N ALA A 66 -39.41 30.09 -2.53
CA ALA A 66 -39.07 31.34 -3.22
C ALA A 66 -39.91 32.54 -2.73
N ALA A 67 -41.03 32.32 -2.05
CA ALA A 67 -41.88 33.38 -1.52
C ALA A 67 -41.36 33.98 -0.22
N ASP A 68 -40.53 33.24 0.54
CA ASP A 68 -39.88 33.72 1.76
C ASP A 68 -38.35 33.68 1.64
N GLU A 69 -37.82 34.61 0.85
CA GLU A 69 -36.39 34.74 0.58
C GLU A 69 -35.57 34.99 1.87
N THR A 70 -36.15 35.72 2.82
CA THR A 70 -35.53 36.06 4.09
C THR A 70 -35.39 34.85 5.02
N GLU A 71 -36.44 34.05 5.17
CA GLU A 71 -36.41 32.84 5.97
C GLU A 71 -35.46 31.80 5.34
N LEU A 72 -35.50 31.67 4.02
CA LEU A 72 -34.60 30.77 3.28
C LEU A 72 -33.13 31.16 3.46
N ALA A 73 -32.80 32.45 3.36
CA ALA A 73 -31.45 32.94 3.58
C ALA A 73 -30.95 32.63 4.99
N HIS A 74 -31.79 32.84 6.01
CA HIS A 74 -31.44 32.55 7.40
C HIS A 74 -31.21 31.06 7.65
N ILE A 75 -32.06 30.18 7.12
CA ILE A 75 -31.91 28.73 7.25
C ILE A 75 -30.62 28.24 6.59
N VAL A 76 -30.32 28.76 5.38
CA VAL A 76 -29.09 28.40 4.66
C VAL A 76 -27.86 28.90 5.42
N GLU A 77 -27.89 30.10 5.97
CA GLU A 77 -26.80 30.65 6.77
C GLU A 77 -26.50 29.79 8.00
N VAL A 78 -27.53 29.41 8.76
CA VAL A 78 -27.41 28.52 9.93
C VAL A 78 -26.85 27.17 9.52
N ALA A 79 -27.37 26.56 8.46
CA ALA A 79 -26.91 25.25 7.98
C ALA A 79 -25.46 25.28 7.51
N VAL A 80 -25.03 26.35 6.83
CA VAL A 80 -23.65 26.54 6.38
C VAL A 80 -22.72 26.77 7.58
N ALA A 81 -23.13 27.57 8.57
CA ALA A 81 -22.37 27.78 9.80
C ALA A 81 -22.19 26.47 10.59
N GLU A 82 -23.23 25.65 10.71
CA GLU A 82 -23.15 24.33 11.33
C GLU A 82 -22.22 23.38 10.57
N LEU A 83 -22.25 23.39 9.24
CA LEU A 83 -21.35 22.56 8.42
C LEU A 83 -19.89 23.00 8.54
N ALA A 84 -19.64 24.31 8.63
CA ALA A 84 -18.30 24.88 8.81
C ALA A 84 -17.77 24.65 10.24
N ALA A 85 -18.66 24.64 11.24
CA ALA A 85 -18.33 24.36 12.63
C ALA A 85 -18.14 22.85 12.91
N LYS A 86 -18.61 21.96 12.03
CA LYS A 86 -18.27 20.53 12.13
C LYS A 86 -16.76 20.40 11.95
N PRO A 87 -16.03 19.87 12.96
CA PRO A 87 -14.64 19.57 12.76
C PRO A 87 -14.57 18.62 11.57
N SER A 88 -13.72 18.94 10.60
CA SER A 88 -13.31 17.94 9.61
C SER A 88 -12.96 16.67 10.39
N GLN A 89 -13.08 15.50 9.78
CA GLN A 89 -12.36 14.31 10.27
C GLN A 89 -10.83 14.52 10.10
N ALA A 90 -10.33 15.70 10.46
CA ALA A 90 -8.99 16.00 10.82
C ALA A 90 -8.74 15.23 12.12
N LEU A 91 -7.91 14.20 11.98
CA LEU A 91 -7.02 13.63 12.97
C LEU A 91 -7.31 14.13 14.39
N VAL A 92 -7.82 13.24 15.24
CA VAL A 92 -7.99 13.47 16.68
C VAL A 92 -6.68 14.05 17.21
N GLU A 93 -6.74 15.30 17.66
CA GLU A 93 -5.62 15.94 18.33
C GLU A 93 -5.47 15.26 19.70
N VAL A 94 -4.54 14.32 19.79
CA VAL A 94 -4.18 13.67 21.04
C VAL A 94 -3.45 14.73 21.87
N SER A 95 -4.09 15.24 22.92
CA SER A 95 -3.43 16.11 23.90
C SER A 95 -2.34 15.31 24.61
N VAL A 96 -1.10 15.45 24.14
CA VAL A 96 0.06 14.86 24.80
C VAL A 96 0.44 15.77 25.95
N GLU A 97 0.01 15.44 27.17
CA GLU A 97 0.35 16.21 28.40
C GLU A 97 1.86 16.24 28.68
N LYS A 98 2.62 15.31 28.09
CA LYS A 98 4.08 15.24 28.19
C LYS A 98 4.69 15.72 26.88
N PRO A 99 5.81 16.46 26.90
CA PRO A 99 6.51 16.80 25.67
C PRO A 99 6.80 15.51 24.90
N VAL A 100 6.41 15.48 23.62
CA VAL A 100 6.66 14.35 22.72
C VAL A 100 8.17 14.13 22.68
N GLU A 101 8.64 13.07 23.34
CA GLU A 101 10.02 12.59 23.19
C GLU A 101 10.17 12.03 21.78
N VAL A 102 10.58 12.87 20.85
CA VAL A 102 11.05 12.44 19.54
C VAL A 102 12.38 11.73 19.79
N SER A 103 12.34 10.41 19.94
CA SER A 103 13.55 9.60 19.98
C SER A 103 14.28 9.78 18.65
N ARG A 104 15.33 10.61 18.67
CA ARG A 104 16.22 10.79 17.52
C ARG A 104 17.17 9.60 17.31
N GLY A 105 17.01 8.54 18.11
CA GLY A 105 18.03 7.50 18.26
C GLY A 105 19.36 8.09 18.73
N ALA A 106 20.34 7.24 19.05
CA ALA A 106 21.71 7.70 19.33
C ALA A 106 22.46 8.15 18.05
N GLY A 107 21.79 8.20 16.90
CA GLY A 107 22.43 8.23 15.59
C GLY A 107 23.15 6.92 15.26
N VAL A 108 23.89 6.89 14.15
CA VAL A 108 24.69 5.71 13.71
C VAL A 108 26.01 5.60 14.50
N GLY A 109 26.22 6.47 15.50
CA GLY A 109 27.49 6.60 16.21
C GLY A 109 28.59 7.24 15.37
N GLN A 110 29.82 7.20 15.88
CA GLN A 110 31.00 7.67 15.16
C GLN A 110 31.39 6.66 14.07
N LEU A 111 31.66 7.14 12.86
CA LEU A 111 32.17 6.32 11.77
C LEU A 111 33.53 5.74 12.17
N VAL A 112 33.63 4.42 12.15
CA VAL A 112 34.86 3.67 12.43
C VAL A 112 35.64 3.49 11.13
N ASP A 113 36.97 3.46 11.21
CA ASP A 113 37.81 3.12 10.05
C ASP A 113 37.46 1.72 9.50
N LEU A 114 37.67 1.50 8.19
CA LEU A 114 37.29 0.25 7.53
C LEU A 114 38.00 -0.96 8.15
N GLU A 115 39.27 -0.83 8.51
CA GLU A 115 40.05 -1.93 9.05
C GLU A 115 39.64 -2.24 10.49
N GLU A 116 39.45 -1.21 11.30
CA GLU A 116 38.93 -1.36 12.67
C GLU A 116 37.50 -1.92 12.65
N GLY A 117 36.66 -1.49 11.71
CA GLY A 117 35.32 -2.03 11.50
C GLY A 117 35.33 -3.53 11.16
N ARG A 118 36.25 -3.97 10.28
CA ARG A 118 36.44 -5.40 9.97
C ARG A 118 36.90 -6.21 11.17
N GLN A 119 37.84 -5.68 11.97
CA GLN A 119 38.30 -6.35 13.18
C GLN A 119 37.19 -6.50 14.21
N ARG A 120 36.43 -5.43 14.48
CA ARG A 120 35.27 -5.48 15.37
C ARG A 120 34.24 -6.48 14.86
N LEU A 121 33.89 -6.43 13.57
CA LEU A 121 32.98 -7.41 12.96
C LEU A 121 33.49 -8.85 13.13
N ALA A 122 34.78 -9.10 12.96
CA ALA A 122 35.36 -10.44 13.13
C ALA A 122 35.29 -10.96 14.58
N GLN A 123 35.30 -10.08 15.59
CA GLN A 123 35.15 -10.46 17.00
C GLN A 123 33.71 -10.87 17.34
N PHE A 124 32.71 -10.24 16.70
CA PHE A 124 31.29 -10.52 16.96
C PHE A 124 30.67 -11.55 16.00
N ALA A 125 31.15 -11.64 14.76
CA ALA A 125 30.56 -12.49 13.74
C ALA A 125 30.95 -13.95 13.95
N THR A 126 29.95 -14.85 13.93
CA THR A 126 30.18 -16.30 13.91
C THR A 126 30.36 -16.75 12.46
N PRO A 127 31.51 -17.35 12.09
CA PRO A 127 31.71 -17.91 10.76
C PRO A 127 30.68 -19.02 10.51
N THR A 128 29.76 -18.75 9.59
CA THR A 128 28.65 -19.66 9.25
C THR A 128 28.79 -20.04 7.78
N ARG A 129 28.39 -21.26 7.39
CA ARG A 129 28.45 -21.62 5.97
C ARG A 129 27.46 -20.79 5.20
N LEU A 130 27.81 -20.53 3.95
CA LEU A 130 27.04 -19.64 3.11
C LEU A 130 25.62 -20.16 2.87
N GLU A 131 25.36 -21.44 2.99
CA GLU A 131 24.03 -22.02 2.81
C GLU A 131 23.22 -22.15 4.11
N ASP A 132 23.83 -22.06 5.29
CA ASP A 132 23.16 -22.43 6.55
C ASP A 132 22.02 -21.45 6.92
N TRP A 133 22.12 -20.19 6.48
CA TRP A 133 21.05 -19.19 6.69
C TRP A 133 19.80 -19.46 5.83
N ALA A 134 19.92 -20.29 4.78
CA ALA A 134 18.86 -20.53 3.81
C ALA A 134 17.80 -21.54 4.30
N GLY A 135 17.99 -22.11 5.50
CA GLY A 135 17.16 -23.19 6.03
C GLY A 135 17.57 -24.56 5.47
N PRO A 136 16.67 -25.57 5.52
CA PRO A 136 16.94 -26.89 4.97
C PRO A 136 17.25 -26.81 3.47
N VAL A 137 18.44 -27.24 3.06
CA VAL A 137 18.89 -27.27 1.67
C VAL A 137 19.18 -28.70 1.22
N ALA A 138 18.90 -29.00 -0.04
CA ALA A 138 19.12 -30.31 -0.65
C ALA A 138 19.93 -30.18 -1.94
N GLY A 139 20.80 -31.16 -2.21
CA GLY A 139 21.48 -31.26 -3.50
C GLY A 139 20.57 -31.83 -4.59
N PRO A 140 20.95 -31.78 -5.88
CA PRO A 140 20.18 -32.35 -6.98
C PRO A 140 19.81 -33.83 -6.78
N GLY A 141 20.75 -34.64 -6.27
CA GLY A 141 20.51 -36.07 -6.03
C GLY A 141 19.60 -36.34 -4.84
N ASP A 142 19.59 -35.44 -3.85
CA ASP A 142 18.69 -35.56 -2.69
C ASP A 142 17.28 -35.13 -3.08
N ILE A 143 17.13 -34.06 -3.88
CA ILE A 143 15.84 -33.65 -4.46
C ILE A 143 15.23 -34.75 -5.31
N GLU A 144 16.04 -35.43 -6.13
CA GLU A 144 15.60 -36.56 -6.94
C GLU A 144 15.06 -37.71 -6.08
N LYS A 145 15.71 -38.01 -4.95
CA LYS A 145 15.24 -39.04 -4.01
C LYS A 145 14.00 -38.62 -3.22
N MET A 146 13.95 -37.36 -2.78
CA MET A 146 12.88 -36.83 -1.93
C MET A 146 11.58 -36.61 -2.70
N PHE A 147 11.68 -36.11 -3.93
CA PHE A 147 10.54 -35.62 -4.70
C PHE A 147 10.32 -36.38 -6.02
N GLY A 148 11.23 -37.27 -6.41
CA GLY A 148 11.18 -37.94 -7.72
C GLY A 148 11.52 -37.03 -8.91
N THR A 149 11.94 -35.79 -8.65
CA THR A 149 12.26 -34.82 -9.69
C THR A 149 13.61 -35.13 -10.32
N LYS A 150 13.61 -35.47 -11.62
CA LYS A 150 14.83 -35.74 -12.39
C LYS A 150 15.78 -34.53 -12.35
N ARG A 151 17.09 -34.77 -12.28
CA ARG A 151 18.12 -33.71 -12.27
C ARG A 151 18.05 -32.80 -13.49
N SER A 152 17.71 -33.33 -14.66
CA SER A 152 17.53 -32.54 -15.89
C SER A 152 16.37 -31.55 -15.74
N THR A 153 15.25 -31.99 -15.17
CA THR A 153 14.09 -31.13 -14.89
C THR A 153 14.45 -30.03 -13.89
N LEU A 154 15.16 -30.37 -12.81
CA LEU A 154 15.65 -29.39 -11.84
C LEU A 154 16.60 -28.36 -12.50
N HIS A 155 17.48 -28.82 -13.39
CA HIS A 155 18.40 -27.95 -14.13
C HIS A 155 17.64 -26.97 -15.03
N GLU A 156 16.63 -27.44 -15.77
CA GLU A 156 15.77 -26.58 -16.59
C GLU A 156 14.99 -25.57 -15.74
N TRP A 157 14.51 -25.97 -14.56
CA TRP A 157 13.81 -25.07 -13.64
C TRP A 157 14.73 -23.99 -13.09
N HIS A 158 15.96 -24.35 -12.73
CA HIS A 158 16.98 -23.40 -12.30
C HIS A 158 17.34 -22.43 -13.44
N LYS A 159 17.58 -22.94 -14.65
CA LYS A 159 17.95 -22.13 -15.82
C LYS A 159 16.90 -21.07 -16.17
N ARG A 160 15.61 -21.37 -16.00
CA ARG A 160 14.52 -20.41 -16.24
C ARG A 160 14.15 -19.54 -15.03
N GLY A 161 14.87 -19.67 -13.90
CA GLY A 161 14.60 -18.93 -12.66
C GLY A 161 13.39 -19.41 -11.86
N ALA A 162 12.81 -20.57 -12.18
CA ALA A 162 11.70 -21.13 -11.41
C ALA A 162 12.16 -21.75 -10.07
N VAL A 163 13.46 -22.01 -9.93
CA VAL A 163 14.11 -22.52 -8.72
C VAL A 163 15.36 -21.70 -8.48
N ILE A 164 15.61 -21.35 -7.23
CA ILE A 164 16.82 -20.66 -6.77
C ILE A 164 17.82 -21.69 -6.26
N GLY A 165 19.00 -21.72 -6.90
CA GLY A 165 20.17 -22.47 -6.45
C GLY A 165 21.13 -21.55 -5.71
N LEU A 166 21.59 -21.98 -4.53
CA LEU A 166 22.63 -21.32 -3.75
C LEU A 166 23.95 -22.08 -3.91
N LEU A 167 25.05 -21.35 -4.02
CA LEU A 167 26.38 -21.96 -4.11
C LEU A 167 26.78 -22.53 -2.75
N LYS A 168 27.16 -23.80 -2.74
CA LYS A 168 27.81 -24.52 -1.65
C LYS A 168 29.27 -24.76 -2.03
N GLY A 169 30.17 -24.02 -1.38
CA GLY A 169 31.56 -23.92 -1.82
C GLY A 169 31.67 -23.20 -3.16
N GLU A 170 32.59 -23.64 -4.02
CA GLU A 170 32.90 -22.90 -5.26
C GLU A 170 32.05 -23.29 -6.48
N ARG A 171 31.60 -24.55 -6.57
CA ARG A 171 31.01 -25.10 -7.81
C ARG A 171 29.66 -25.80 -7.66
N LYS A 172 29.32 -26.24 -6.45
CA LYS A 172 28.11 -27.05 -6.23
C LYS A 172 26.94 -26.14 -5.92
N HIS A 173 25.79 -26.41 -6.51
CA HIS A 173 24.54 -25.74 -6.15
C HIS A 173 23.74 -26.62 -5.18
N VAL A 174 23.22 -26.00 -4.14
CA VAL A 174 22.21 -26.55 -3.25
C VAL A 174 20.93 -25.75 -3.38
N PHE A 175 19.81 -26.39 -3.16
CA PHE A 175 18.50 -25.83 -3.40
C PHE A 175 17.74 -25.82 -2.07
N PRO A 176 17.31 -24.66 -1.58
CA PRO A 176 16.43 -24.59 -0.42
C PRO A 176 15.16 -25.43 -0.65
N VAL A 177 14.83 -26.31 0.28
CA VAL A 177 13.71 -27.25 0.14
C VAL A 177 12.36 -26.53 0.23
N ALA A 178 12.30 -25.42 0.96
CA ALA A 178 11.07 -24.67 1.19
C ALA A 178 10.44 -24.05 -0.07
N GLN A 179 11.16 -24.03 -1.20
CA GLN A 179 10.68 -23.53 -2.50
C GLN A 179 9.90 -24.58 -3.32
N PHE A 180 9.81 -25.82 -2.83
CA PHE A 180 9.08 -26.90 -3.48
C PHE A 180 7.77 -27.20 -2.76
N VAL A 181 6.72 -27.45 -3.53
CA VAL A 181 5.43 -27.98 -3.08
C VAL A 181 5.17 -29.23 -3.91
N ASP A 182 5.04 -30.39 -3.26
CA ASP A 182 4.85 -31.70 -3.90
C ASP A 182 5.85 -31.99 -5.03
N GLY A 183 7.11 -31.57 -4.84
CA GLY A 183 8.19 -31.77 -5.81
C GLY A 183 8.22 -30.80 -6.99
N ARG A 184 7.31 -29.83 -7.04
CA ARG A 184 7.26 -28.77 -8.05
C ARG A 184 7.68 -27.43 -7.45
N PRO A 185 8.29 -26.53 -8.24
CA PRO A 185 8.60 -25.20 -7.75
C PRO A 185 7.31 -24.43 -7.47
N ILE A 186 7.34 -23.58 -6.45
CA ILE A 186 6.26 -22.62 -6.18
C ILE A 186 6.05 -21.72 -7.41
N GLU A 187 4.79 -21.46 -7.73
CA GLU A 187 4.42 -20.60 -8.84
C GLU A 187 4.88 -19.15 -8.60
N GLY A 188 5.24 -18.45 -9.68
CA GLY A 188 5.70 -17.05 -9.60
C GLY A 188 7.18 -16.85 -9.28
N MET A 189 7.91 -17.89 -8.87
CA MET A 189 9.35 -17.81 -8.59
C MET A 189 10.17 -17.24 -9.76
N SER A 190 9.81 -17.57 -11.01
CA SER A 190 10.47 -17.01 -12.20
C SER A 190 10.27 -15.51 -12.37
N GLN A 191 9.14 -14.96 -11.93
CA GLN A 191 8.90 -13.53 -11.99
C GLN A 191 9.70 -12.80 -10.90
N ILE A 192 9.74 -13.35 -9.69
CA ILE A 192 10.51 -12.78 -8.57
C ILE A 192 12.01 -12.76 -8.87
N THR A 193 12.55 -13.87 -9.38
CA THR A 193 13.97 -13.95 -9.76
C THR A 193 14.31 -13.00 -10.90
N LYS A 194 13.38 -12.70 -11.82
CA LYS A 194 13.56 -11.68 -12.86
C LYS A 194 13.58 -10.26 -12.33
N ILE A 195 12.81 -9.95 -11.28
CA ILE A 195 12.82 -8.61 -10.66
C ILE A 195 14.12 -8.41 -9.87
N ILE A 196 14.48 -9.36 -9.01
CA ILE A 196 15.60 -9.20 -8.07
C ILE A 196 16.96 -9.51 -8.71
N HIS A 197 16.99 -10.32 -9.77
CA HIS A 197 18.17 -10.78 -10.54
C HIS A 197 19.19 -11.62 -9.75
N ASN A 198 19.51 -11.26 -8.51
CA ASN A 198 20.49 -11.96 -7.68
C ASN A 198 19.83 -13.12 -6.89
N PRO A 199 20.23 -14.39 -7.12
CA PRO A 199 19.62 -15.55 -6.47
C PRO A 199 19.68 -15.51 -4.93
N ARG A 200 20.78 -15.01 -4.38
CA ARG A 200 20.98 -14.94 -2.92
C ARG A 200 20.05 -13.93 -2.30
N VAL A 201 20.00 -12.73 -2.88
CA VAL A 201 19.15 -11.63 -2.42
C VAL A 201 17.67 -12.03 -2.57
N ALA A 202 17.31 -12.68 -3.68
CA ALA A 202 15.96 -13.18 -3.91
C ALA A 202 15.55 -14.18 -2.82
N TRP A 203 16.40 -15.17 -2.49
CA TRP A 203 16.09 -16.11 -1.43
C TRP A 203 15.98 -15.43 -0.05
N GLN A 204 16.91 -14.54 0.27
CA GLN A 204 16.87 -13.79 1.53
C GLN A 204 15.60 -12.96 1.66
N TRP A 205 15.17 -12.31 0.58
CA TRP A 205 13.94 -11.53 0.57
C TRP A 205 12.71 -12.42 0.76
N LEU A 206 12.67 -13.60 0.12
CA LEU A 206 11.55 -14.55 0.18
C LEU A 206 11.30 -15.13 1.58
N ILE A 207 12.36 -15.39 2.36
CA ILE A 207 12.24 -16.00 3.69
C ILE A 207 12.06 -14.97 4.82
N GLN A 208 12.24 -13.68 4.53
CA GLN A 208 12.10 -12.62 5.52
C GLN A 208 10.66 -12.10 5.60
N PRO A 209 10.10 -11.92 6.81
CA PRO A 209 8.77 -11.35 6.95
C PRO A 209 8.74 -9.89 6.48
N LYS A 210 7.69 -9.53 5.77
CA LYS A 210 7.43 -8.19 5.27
C LYS A 210 6.13 -7.68 5.84
N SER A 211 6.16 -6.49 6.41
CA SER A 211 4.97 -5.81 6.94
C SER A 211 3.98 -5.46 5.84
N SER A 212 4.44 -5.24 4.60
CA SER A 212 3.61 -4.88 3.44
C SER A 212 2.61 -5.96 3.02
N ILE A 213 2.97 -7.24 3.21
CA ILE A 213 2.16 -8.40 2.79
C ILE A 213 1.81 -9.33 3.96
N GLY A 214 1.99 -8.87 5.20
CA GLY A 214 1.56 -9.58 6.42
C GLY A 214 2.23 -10.94 6.66
N GLY A 215 3.47 -11.16 6.21
CA GLY A 215 4.16 -12.45 6.34
C GLY A 215 5.40 -12.55 5.47
N THR A 216 5.93 -13.77 5.32
CA THR A 216 7.03 -14.00 4.37
C THR A 216 6.47 -14.03 2.93
N PRO A 217 7.19 -13.49 1.94
CA PRO A 217 6.79 -13.63 0.55
C PRO A 217 6.64 -15.09 0.12
N LEU A 218 7.49 -15.98 0.63
CA LEU A 218 7.43 -17.41 0.32
C LEU A 218 6.11 -18.06 0.75
N ASP A 219 5.60 -17.73 1.94
CA ASP A 219 4.33 -18.27 2.43
C ASP A 219 3.13 -17.68 1.68
N ASN A 220 3.21 -16.41 1.28
CA ASN A 220 2.17 -15.78 0.45
C ASN A 220 2.12 -16.42 -0.95
N LEU A 221 3.27 -16.73 -1.56
CA LEU A 221 3.31 -17.46 -2.82
C LEU A 221 2.68 -18.87 -2.70
N LYS A 222 2.93 -19.58 -1.59
CA LYS A 222 2.28 -20.89 -1.34
C LYS A 222 0.76 -20.80 -1.18
N LYS A 223 0.25 -19.66 -0.70
CA LYS A 223 -1.19 -19.38 -0.59
C LYS A 223 -1.83 -18.94 -1.91
N GLY A 224 -1.04 -18.72 -2.95
CA GLY A 224 -1.51 -18.21 -4.25
C GLY A 224 -1.61 -16.69 -4.34
N ASN A 225 -1.12 -15.94 -3.35
CA ASN A 225 -1.13 -14.48 -3.33
C ASN A 225 0.02 -13.91 -4.18
N LEU A 226 0.06 -14.27 -5.47
CA LEU A 226 1.16 -13.91 -6.35
C LEU A 226 1.24 -12.40 -6.61
N ASP A 227 0.11 -11.76 -6.89
CA ASP A 227 0.09 -10.35 -7.29
C ASP A 227 0.62 -9.43 -6.17
N GLU A 228 0.20 -9.67 -4.91
CA GLU A 228 0.68 -8.94 -3.74
C GLU A 228 2.20 -9.06 -3.56
N VAL A 229 2.73 -10.27 -3.82
CA VAL A 229 4.17 -10.54 -3.71
C VAL A 229 4.95 -9.88 -4.84
N LEU A 230 4.40 -9.85 -6.06
CA LEU A 230 5.01 -9.16 -7.21
C LEU A 230 5.03 -7.64 -7.00
N ASP A 231 3.93 -7.07 -6.51
CA ASP A 231 3.85 -5.65 -6.18
C ASP A 231 4.86 -5.27 -5.09
N ALA A 232 5.02 -6.11 -4.07
CA ALA A 232 6.03 -5.92 -3.04
C ALA A 232 7.45 -6.01 -3.61
N ALA A 233 7.73 -6.98 -4.48
CA ALA A 233 9.04 -7.14 -5.10
C ALA A 233 9.40 -5.94 -5.99
N ASN A 234 8.46 -5.45 -6.80
CA ASN A 234 8.66 -4.25 -7.63
C ASN A 234 8.85 -3.00 -6.79
N ARG A 235 8.20 -2.88 -5.62
CA ARG A 235 8.42 -1.75 -4.73
C ARG A 235 9.84 -1.73 -4.13
N ASP A 236 10.35 -2.91 -3.79
CA ASP A 236 11.64 -3.04 -3.11
C ASP A 236 12.84 -3.04 -4.08
N PHE A 237 12.66 -3.50 -5.33
CA PHE A 237 13.75 -3.71 -6.30
C PHE A 237 13.47 -3.20 -7.72
N GLY A 238 12.25 -2.77 -8.03
CA GLY A 238 11.85 -2.29 -9.36
C GLY A 238 12.20 -0.84 -9.65
#